data_AF-A0A6I0JJN7-F1
#
_entry.id   AF-A0A6I0JJN7-F1
#
_cell.length_a   1.000
_cell.length_b   1.000
_cell.length_c   1.000
_cell.angle_alpha   90.00
_cell.angle_beta   90.00
_cell.angle_gamma   90.00
#
_symmetry.space_group_name_H-M   'P 1'
#
loop_
_entity.id
_entity.type
_entity.pdbx_description
1 polymer ?
#
loop_
_entity_poly.entity_id
_entity_poly.type
_entity_poly.pdbx_seq_one_letter_code
_entity_poly.pdbx_strand_id
1 'polypeptide(L)'
;MDFQVRKGLETPLKVHGMRTKFFCIYCIILAVIVLFVVGFLTSAMSGEGSFLAFIVSLVAGAFASVVLRIVFINLSMQRKFGKFKRQVFVISNKDLLNSL
;
A
#
# COMPACT_ATOMS: atom_id res chain seq x y z
N MET A 1 28.00 -13.43 22.85
CA MET A 1 26.63 -13.44 23.44
C MET A 1 25.63 -13.54 22.31
N ASP A 2 25.04 -14.73 22.14
CA ASP A 2 24.01 -15.05 21.15
C ASP A 2 22.68 -14.42 21.55
N PHE A 3 22.43 -13.20 21.07
CA PHE A 3 21.10 -12.63 21.12
C PHE A 3 20.33 -13.10 19.88
N GLN A 4 19.40 -14.04 20.06
CA GLN A 4 18.38 -14.32 19.05
C GLN A 4 17.42 -13.14 18.99
N VAL A 5 17.76 -12.13 18.20
CA VAL A 5 16.84 -11.05 17.84
C VAL A 5 15.66 -11.69 17.10
N ARG A 6 14.49 -11.76 17.73
CA ARG A 6 13.24 -12.15 17.05
C ARG A 6 13.09 -11.27 15.80
N LYS A 7 13.15 -11.87 14.61
CA LYS A 7 12.98 -11.25 13.28
C LYS A 7 11.55 -10.69 13.04
N GLY A 8 10.93 -10.07 14.04
CA GLY A 8 9.56 -9.55 13.98
C GLY A 8 9.39 -8.16 14.58
N LEU A 9 10.40 -7.60 15.26
CA LEU A 9 10.30 -6.27 15.87
C LEU A 9 10.64 -5.11 14.91
N GLU A 10 11.36 -5.39 13.82
CA GLU A 10 11.78 -4.37 12.84
C GLU A 10 10.98 -4.42 11.53
N THR A 11 10.13 -5.42 11.35
CA THR A 11 9.31 -5.51 10.14
C THR A 11 8.25 -4.40 10.21
N PRO A 12 8.29 -3.40 9.32
CA PRO A 12 7.31 -2.32 9.35
C PRO A 12 5.92 -2.92 9.21
N LEU A 13 5.03 -2.59 10.15
CA LEU A 13 3.66 -3.08 10.18
C LEU A 13 3.04 -2.91 8.78
N LYS A 14 2.68 -4.04 8.16
CA LYS A 14 1.97 -4.05 6.89
C LYS A 14 0.49 -4.16 7.18
N VAL A 15 -0.27 -3.12 6.89
CA VAL A 15 -1.73 -3.16 6.93
C VAL A 15 -2.19 -3.62 5.55
N HIS A 16 -2.88 -4.76 5.49
CA HIS A 16 -3.39 -5.35 4.24
C HIS A 16 -2.31 -5.60 3.16
N GLY A 17 -1.08 -5.92 3.58
CA GLY A 17 0.06 -6.13 2.68
C GLY A 17 0.80 -4.85 2.26
N MET A 18 0.28 -3.66 2.61
CA MET A 18 0.87 -2.35 2.27
C MET A 18 1.55 -1.70 3.47
N ARG A 19 2.54 -0.83 3.21
CA ARG A 19 3.11 0.03 4.25
C ARG A 19 2.06 1.05 4.72
N THR A 20 2.04 1.36 6.01
CA THR A 20 1.10 2.31 6.64
C THR A 20 0.91 3.63 5.87
N LYS A 21 1.98 4.25 5.35
CA LYS A 21 1.87 5.47 4.53
C LYS A 21 1.05 5.29 3.24
N PHE A 22 1.21 4.18 2.54
CA PHE A 22 0.45 3.90 1.31
C PHE A 22 -0.98 3.47 1.62
N PHE A 23 -1.18 2.78 2.74
CA PHE A 23 -2.51 2.44 3.22
C PHE A 23 -3.35 3.70 3.51
N CYS A 24 -2.78 4.72 4.17
CA CYS A 24 -3.46 6.00 4.37
C CYS A 24 -3.86 6.67 3.05
N ILE A 25 -2.95 6.72 2.07
CA ILE A 25 -3.24 7.31 0.75
C ILE A 25 -4.34 6.51 0.03
N TYR A 26 -4.27 5.18 0.06
CA TYR A 26 -5.29 4.30 -0.50
C TYR A 26 -6.66 4.55 0.15
N CYS A 27 -6.72 4.69 1.48
CA CYS A 27 -7.96 5.00 2.19
C CYS A 27 -8.56 6.35 1.78
N ILE A 28 -7.73 7.38 1.58
CA ILE A 28 -8.21 8.70 1.12
C ILE A 28 -8.81 8.58 -0.28
N ILE A 29 -8.12 7.91 -1.20
CA ILE A 29 -8.63 7.72 -2.57
C ILE A 29 -9.94 6.91 -2.56
N LEU A 30 -10.00 5.86 -1.73
CA LEU A 30 -11.21 5.04 -1.60
C LEU A 30 -12.38 5.84 -1.03
N ALA A 31 -12.14 6.72 -0.05
CA ALA A 31 -13.17 7.62 0.49
C ALA A 31 -13.72 8.56 -0.59
N VAL A 32 -12.85 9.13 -1.45
CA VAL A 32 -13.28 9.98 -2.58
C VAL A 32 -14.13 9.20 -3.58
N ILE A 33 -13.74 7.97 -3.92
CA ILE A 33 -14.52 7.11 -4.83
C ILE A 33 -15.91 6.82 -4.23
N VAL A 34 -15.97 6.49 -2.94
CA VAL A 34 -17.24 6.23 -2.26
C VAL A 34 -18.14 7.47 -2.25
N LEU A 35 -17.59 8.64 -1.92
CA LEU A 35 -18.35 9.90 -1.98
C LEU A 35 -18.90 10.18 -3.38
N PHE A 36 -18.10 9.92 -4.42
CA PHE A 36 -18.54 10.08 -5.80
C PHE A 36 -19.73 9.16 -6.12
N VAL A 37 -19.64 7.87 -5.80
CA VAL A 37 -20.72 6.90 -6.02
C VAL A 37 -21.98 7.27 -5.24
N VAL A 38 -21.84 7.72 -4.00
CA VAL A 38 -22.98 8.21 -3.19
C VAL A 38 -23.59 9.45 -3.82
N GLY A 39 -22.79 10.35 -4.40
CA GLY A 39 -23.29 11.50 -5.16
C GLY A 39 -24.21 11.08 -6.31
N PHE A 40 -23.79 10.10 -7.14
CA PHE A 40 -24.63 9.58 -8.22
C PHE A 40 -25.90 8.90 -7.71
N LEU A 41 -25.83 8.20 -6.56
CA LEU A 41 -27.00 7.60 -5.93
C LEU A 41 -28.01 8.67 -5.53
N THR A 42 -27.55 9.73 -4.86
CA THR A 42 -28.40 10.85 -4.46
C THR A 42 -29.04 11.53 -5.67
N SER A 43 -28.27 11.81 -6.71
CA SER A 43 -28.81 12.40 -7.95
C SER A 43 -29.86 11.49 -8.63
N ALA A 44 -29.64 10.18 -8.64
CA ALA A 44 -30.61 9.23 -9.17
C ALA A 44 -31.89 9.16 -8.32
N MET A 45 -31.77 9.22 -6.98
CA MET A 45 -32.92 9.25 -6.07
C MET A 45 -33.73 10.55 -6.18
N SER A 46 -33.09 11.67 -6.48
CA SER A 46 -33.73 12.96 -6.70
C SER A 46 -34.43 13.09 -8.06
N GLY A 47 -34.33 12.09 -8.94
CA GLY A 47 -35.00 12.08 -10.24
C GLY A 47 -34.31 12.90 -11.34
N GLU A 48 -33.25 13.64 -11.01
CA GLU A 48 -32.43 14.39 -11.96
C GLU A 48 -31.35 13.52 -12.63
N GLY A 49 -30.96 12.42 -11.97
CA GLY A 49 -29.89 11.53 -12.41
C GLY A 49 -30.37 10.25 -13.10
N SER A 50 -29.53 9.69 -13.97
CA SER A 50 -29.75 8.38 -14.55
C SER A 50 -29.31 7.26 -13.60
N PHE A 51 -30.20 6.32 -13.29
CA PHE A 51 -29.86 5.10 -12.54
C PHE A 51 -28.76 4.28 -13.23
N LEU A 52 -28.71 4.33 -14.57
CA LEU A 52 -27.69 3.67 -15.37
C LEU A 52 -26.31 4.31 -15.12
N ALA A 53 -26.23 5.63 -14.99
CA ALA A 53 -25.00 6.34 -14.63
C ALA A 53 -24.50 5.94 -13.22
N PHE A 54 -25.41 5.76 -12.26
CA PHE A 54 -25.07 5.22 -10.94
C PHE A 54 -24.44 3.82 -11.04
N ILE A 55 -25.07 2.89 -11.76
CA ILE A 55 -24.53 1.53 -11.94
C ILE A 55 -23.15 1.56 -12.60
N VAL A 56 -22.97 2.35 -13.65
CA VAL A 56 -21.68 2.49 -14.33
C VAL A 56 -20.63 3.05 -13.38
N SER A 57 -20.97 4.09 -12.60
CA SER A 57 -20.05 4.67 -11.61
C SER A 57 -19.66 3.69 -10.50
N LEU A 58 -20.60 2.86 -10.05
CA LEU A 58 -20.38 1.81 -9.04
C LEU A 58 -19.41 0.74 -9.56
N VAL A 59 -19.67 0.20 -10.76
CA VAL A 59 -18.84 -0.85 -11.37
C VAL A 59 -17.44 -0.30 -11.69
N ALA A 60 -17.36 0.90 -12.25
CA ALA A 60 -16.08 1.55 -12.54
C ALA A 60 -15.29 1.85 -11.26
N GLY A 61 -15.95 2.34 -10.21
CA GLY A 61 -15.34 2.61 -8.90
C GLY A 61 -14.84 1.33 -8.22
N ALA A 62 -15.62 0.25 -8.27
CA ALA A 62 -15.21 -1.05 -7.76
C ALA A 62 -13.99 -1.60 -8.51
N PHE A 63 -14.01 -1.56 -9.85
CA PHE A 63 -12.88 -1.99 -10.66
C PHE A 63 -11.62 -1.16 -10.39
N ALA A 64 -11.76 0.17 -10.35
CA ALA A 64 -10.68 1.09 -10.02
C ALA A 64 -10.08 0.77 -8.65
N SER A 65 -10.89 0.48 -7.63
CA SER A 65 -10.41 0.15 -6.28
C SER A 65 -9.54 -1.11 -6.26
N VAL A 66 -9.89 -2.13 -7.05
CA VAL A 66 -9.13 -3.38 -7.16
C VAL A 66 -7.80 -3.14 -7.85
N VAL A 67 -7.81 -2.43 -8.99
CA VAL A 67 -6.58 -2.09 -9.72
C VAL A 67 -5.65 -1.25 -8.84
N LEU A 68 -6.20 -0.24 -8.16
CA LEU A 68 -5.44 0.63 -7.25
C LEU A 68 -4.78 -0.19 -6.14
N ARG A 69 -5.50 -1.16 -5.56
CA ARG A 69 -4.97 -2.06 -4.53
C ARG A 69 -3.80 -2.88 -5.05
N ILE A 70 -3.91 -3.46 -6.24
CA ILE A 70 -2.82 -4.25 -6.86
C ILE A 70 -1.59 -3.37 -7.11
N VAL A 71 -1.78 -2.17 -7.67
CA VAL A 71 -0.70 -1.22 -7.94
C VAL A 71 0.01 -0.80 -6.66
N PHE A 72 -0.73 -0.43 -5.61
CA PHE A 72 -0.12 -0.01 -4.34
C PHE A 72 0.62 -1.16 -3.63
N ILE A 73 0.14 -2.40 -3.72
CA ILE A 73 0.87 -3.58 -3.22
C ILE A 73 2.20 -3.75 -3.96
N ASN A 74 2.15 -3.71 -5.30
CA ASN A 74 3.35 -3.87 -6.14
C ASN A 74 4.37 -2.74 -5.92
N LEU A 75 3.90 -1.49 -5.84
CA LEU A 75 4.75 -0.32 -5.58
C LEU A 75 5.39 -0.40 -4.18
N SER A 76 4.63 -0.88 -3.19
CA SER A 76 5.12 -1.10 -1.83
C SER A 76 6.14 -2.24 -1.76
N MET A 77 6.08 -3.24 -2.64
CA MET A 77 7.07 -4.31 -2.75
C MET A 77 8.37 -3.82 -3.41
N GLN A 78 8.27 -3.14 -4.55
CA GLN A 78 9.43 -2.65 -5.33
C GLN A 78 10.35 -1.72 -4.50
N ARG A 79 9.78 -0.81 -3.71
CA ARG A 79 10.60 0.08 -2.85
C ARG A 79 11.30 -0.64 -1.70
N LYS A 80 10.88 -1.85 -1.31
CA LYS A 80 11.59 -2.66 -0.30
C LYS A 80 12.91 -3.19 -0.88
N PHE A 81 12.93 -3.57 -2.15
CA PHE A 81 14.13 -4.06 -2.83
C PHE A 81 15.12 -2.93 -3.20
N GLY A 82 14.62 -1.76 -3.59
CA GLY A 82 15.49 -0.58 -3.85
C GLY A 82 16.21 -0.03 -2.61
N LYS A 83 15.75 -0.37 -1.39
CA LYS A 83 16.40 0.01 -0.12
C LYS A 83 17.38 -1.03 0.41
N PHE A 84 17.38 -2.25 -0.14
CA PHE A 84 18.51 -3.17 0.07
C PHE A 84 19.67 -2.69 -0.82
N LYS A 85 20.30 -1.58 -0.42
CA LYS A 85 21.69 -1.34 -0.83
C LYS A 85 22.44 -2.56 -0.33
N ARG A 86 22.87 -3.45 -1.23
CA ARG A 86 23.91 -4.45 -0.95
C ARG A 86 25.15 -3.65 -0.55
N GLN A 87 25.22 -3.18 0.70
CA GLN A 87 26.51 -2.90 1.31
C GLN A 87 27.12 -4.27 1.56
N VAL A 88 27.80 -4.79 0.54
CA VAL A 88 28.75 -5.88 0.72
C VAL A 88 29.87 -5.27 1.56
N PHE A 89 29.77 -5.39 2.87
CA PHE A 89 30.91 -5.14 3.74
C PHE A 89 31.90 -6.27 3.48
N VAL A 90 32.95 -5.98 2.72
CA VAL A 90 34.09 -6.86 2.59
C VAL A 90 34.89 -6.68 3.88
N ILE A 91 34.61 -7.51 4.88
CA ILE A 91 35.38 -7.55 6.11
C ILE A 91 36.73 -8.20 5.77
N SER A 92 37.81 -7.45 5.91
CA SER A 92 39.17 -7.97 5.76
C SER A 92 39.56 -8.71 7.04
N ASN A 93 40.40 -9.75 6.93
CA ASN A 93 40.93 -10.46 8.11
C ASN A 93 41.63 -9.53 9.11
N LYS A 94 42.11 -8.37 8.65
CA LYS A 94 42.72 -7.33 9.50
C LYS A 94 41.70 -6.64 10.43
N ASP A 95 40.44 -6.53 10.01
CA ASP A 95 39.38 -5.93 10.82
C ASP A 95 38.87 -6.88 11.90
N LEU A 96 38.95 -8.19 11.68
CA LEU A 96 38.61 -9.23 12.66
C LEU A 96 39.64 -9.31 13.81
N LEU A 97 40.91 -9.01 13.53
CA LEU A 97 42.00 -9.09 14.52
C LEU A 97 41.99 -7.91 15.50
N ASN A 98 41.42 -6.77 15.13
CA ASN A 98 41.29 -5.59 15.99
C ASN A 98 40.01 -5.57 16.84
N SER A 99 39.14 -6.58 16.71
CA SER A 99 37.88 -6.68 17.47
C SER A 99 37.88 -7.75 18.57
N LEU A 100 39.05 -8.33 18.86
CA LEU A 100 39.30 -9.29 19.95
C LEU A 100 40.17 -8.61 21.03
#